data_AF-A0A9R0SJE9-F1
#
_entry.id   AF-A0A9R0SJE9-F1
#
_cell.length_a   1.000
_cell.length_b   1.000
_cell.length_c   1.000
_cell.angle_alpha   90.00
_cell.angle_beta   90.00
_cell.angle_gamma   90.00
#
_symmetry.space_group_name_H-M   'P 1'
#
loop_
_entity.id
_entity.type
_entity.pdbx_description
1 polymer ?
#
loop_
_entity_poly.entity_id
_entity_poly.type
_entity_poly.pdbx_seq_one_letter_code
_entity_poly.pdbx_strand_id
1 'polypeptide(L)'
;MVHRPFIRKAINNVFYRFIFETERHNGIGELLEILGSIINGFALPMKEEHKLFLSRALIPLHKPKSVGIYHQQLSYCIVQFVEKDYKLADAVIRGLLKYWPVINCQKEVLFLGELEEVLEATQPAEFQRCMVPLFKQIGRCLNSAHFQCLSRFECKSAPSSLCRSVCW
;
A
#
# COMPACT_ATOMS: atom_id res chain seq x y z
N MET A 1 -12.93 10.59 -26.80
CA MET A 1 -12.90 10.93 -25.36
C MET A 1 -11.63 11.70 -25.02
N VAL A 2 -11.63 13.04 -25.17
CA VAL A 2 -10.41 13.89 -25.12
C VAL A 2 -9.95 14.23 -23.70
N HIS A 3 -10.85 14.20 -22.70
CA HIS A 3 -10.53 14.66 -21.34
C HIS A 3 -9.88 13.60 -20.43
N ARG A 4 -10.06 12.30 -20.69
CA ARG A 4 -9.53 11.23 -19.82
C ARG A 4 -7.99 11.22 -19.71
N PRO A 5 -7.20 11.46 -20.78
CA PRO A 5 -5.76 11.61 -20.65
C PRO A 5 -5.34 12.86 -19.88
N PHE A 6 -6.06 13.97 -20.07
CA PHE A 6 -5.79 15.23 -19.37
C PHE A 6 -5.98 15.10 -17.86
N ILE A 7 -7.10 14.49 -17.43
CA ILE A 7 -7.39 14.26 -16.00
C ILE A 7 -6.31 13.37 -15.37
N ARG A 8 -5.92 12.27 -16.01
CA ARG A 8 -4.83 11.40 -15.52
C ARG A 8 -3.50 12.14 -15.39
N LYS A 9 -3.18 13.04 -16.32
CA LYS A 9 -1.96 13.85 -16.26
C LYS A 9 -2.02 14.89 -15.14
N ALA A 10 -3.16 15.55 -14.95
CA ALA A 10 -3.36 16.52 -13.88
C ALA A 10 -3.24 15.87 -12.49
N ILE A 11 -3.90 14.73 -12.28
CA ILE A 11 -3.81 13.98 -11.01
C ILE A 11 -2.37 13.54 -10.73
N ASN A 12 -1.67 13.04 -11.75
CA ASN A 12 -0.25 12.72 -11.63
C ASN A 12 0.58 13.90 -11.14
N ASN A 13 0.42 15.07 -11.76
CA ASN A 13 1.16 16.27 -11.37
C ASN A 13 0.86 16.68 -9.92
N VAL A 14 -0.39 16.54 -9.46
CA VAL A 14 -0.78 16.78 -8.06
C VAL A 14 -0.06 15.82 -7.12
N PHE A 15 0.00 14.52 -7.46
CA PHE A 15 0.71 13.53 -6.65
C PHE A 15 2.22 13.77 -6.61
N TYR A 16 2.85 14.07 -7.74
CA TYR A 16 4.27 14.42 -7.76
C TYR A 16 4.54 15.63 -6.86
N ARG A 17 3.73 16.69 -6.98
CA ARG A 17 3.87 17.88 -6.15
C ARG A 17 3.66 17.58 -4.66
N PHE A 18 2.67 16.76 -4.33
CA PHE A 18 2.41 16.36 -2.96
C PHE A 18 3.56 15.54 -2.35
N ILE A 19 4.10 14.56 -3.08
CA ILE A 19 5.15 13.66 -2.60
C ILE A 19 6.51 14.35 -2.45
N PHE A 20 6.81 15.29 -3.35
CA PHE A 20 8.15 15.89 -3.45
C PHE A 20 8.25 17.35 -2.98
N GLU A 21 7.15 18.10 -2.93
CA GLU A 21 7.18 19.53 -2.56
C GLU A 21 6.40 19.84 -1.28
N THR A 22 5.11 19.52 -1.22
CA THR A 22 4.24 20.13 -0.20
C THR A 22 3.95 19.26 1.00
N GLU A 23 3.90 17.93 0.84
CA GLU A 23 3.44 16.95 1.84
C GLU A 23 2.11 17.31 2.55
N ARG A 24 1.34 18.25 1.98
CA ARG A 24 0.10 18.76 2.56
C ARG A 24 -0.91 19.04 1.46
N HIS A 25 -1.92 18.18 1.36
CA HIS A 25 -3.04 18.31 0.45
C HIS A 25 -4.21 17.50 1.00
N ASN A 26 -5.34 18.16 1.30
CA ASN A 26 -6.48 17.48 1.93
C ASN A 26 -7.27 16.61 0.95
N GLY A 27 -7.15 16.85 -0.36
CA GLY A 27 -7.90 16.16 -1.40
C GLY A 27 -7.30 14.85 -1.95
N ILE A 28 -6.29 14.26 -1.29
CA ILE A 28 -5.59 13.08 -1.85
C ILE A 28 -6.47 11.83 -1.80
N GLY A 29 -7.24 11.64 -0.73
CA GLY A 29 -8.11 10.48 -0.56
C GLY A 29 -9.20 10.43 -1.63
N GLU A 30 -9.87 11.55 -1.90
CA GLU A 30 -10.94 11.65 -2.89
C GLU A 30 -10.41 11.43 -4.32
N LEU A 31 -9.20 11.92 -4.60
CA LEU A 31 -8.53 11.65 -5.88
C LEU A 31 -8.20 10.17 -6.04
N LEU A 32 -7.76 9.50 -4.97
CA LEU A 32 -7.49 8.07 -4.97
C LEU A 32 -8.77 7.24 -5.14
N GLU A 33 -9.89 7.65 -4.55
CA GLU A 33 -11.17 6.97 -4.71
C GLU A 33 -11.65 6.97 -6.17
N ILE A 34 -11.54 8.12 -6.85
CA ILE A 34 -11.82 8.24 -8.29
C ILE A 34 -10.85 7.35 -9.08
N LEU A 35 -9.56 7.33 -8.72
CA LEU A 35 -8.57 6.50 -9.38
C LEU A 35 -8.84 5.00 -9.20
N GLY A 36 -9.27 4.55 -8.03
CA GLY A 36 -9.63 3.16 -7.78
C GLY A 36 -10.70 2.68 -8.76
N SER A 37 -11.73 3.49 -8.98
CA SER A 37 -12.77 3.21 -9.99
C SER A 37 -12.21 3.17 -11.42
N ILE A 38 -11.25 4.05 -11.75
CA ILE A 38 -10.59 4.07 -13.06
C ILE A 38 -9.72 2.81 -13.26
N ILE A 39 -8.98 2.39 -12.24
CA ILE A 39 -8.09 1.21 -12.27
C ILE A 39 -8.91 -0.06 -12.49
N ASN A 40 -10.05 -0.19 -11.81
CA ASN A 40 -10.94 -1.33 -12.01
C ASN A 40 -11.41 -1.43 -13.49
N GLY A 41 -11.61 -0.29 -14.15
CA GLY A 41 -11.97 -0.20 -15.57
C GLY A 41 -10.82 -0.43 -16.57
N PHE A 42 -9.59 -0.74 -16.13
CA PHE A 42 -8.48 -0.97 -17.06
C PHE A 42 -8.70 -2.21 -17.92
N ALA A 43 -8.43 -2.06 -19.22
CA ALA A 43 -8.40 -3.16 -20.17
C ALA A 43 -7.11 -3.97 -19.99
N LEU A 44 -7.24 -5.30 -20.12
CA LEU A 44 -6.10 -6.21 -20.13
C LEU A 44 -5.69 -6.52 -21.57
N PRO A 45 -4.39 -6.62 -21.88
CA PRO A 45 -3.25 -6.41 -20.98
C PRO A 45 -3.08 -4.93 -20.60
N MET A 46 -2.69 -4.68 -19.35
CA MET A 46 -2.47 -3.31 -18.87
C MET A 46 -1.35 -2.61 -19.65
N LYS A 47 -1.60 -1.36 -20.03
CA LYS A 47 -0.61 -0.51 -20.69
C LYS A 47 0.55 -0.16 -19.76
N GLU A 48 1.73 0.00 -20.35
CA GLU A 48 2.96 0.35 -19.62
C GLU A 48 2.83 1.67 -18.85
N GLU A 49 2.06 2.64 -19.38
CA GLU A 49 1.78 3.90 -18.67
C GLU A 49 1.13 3.69 -17.29
N HIS A 50 0.31 2.65 -17.12
CA HIS A 50 -0.35 2.34 -15.86
C HIS A 50 0.62 1.66 -14.88
N LYS A 51 1.53 0.82 -15.38
CA LYS A 51 2.59 0.20 -14.57
C LYS A 51 3.60 1.23 -14.07
N LEU A 52 3.94 2.20 -14.92
CA LEU A 52 4.76 3.36 -14.53
C LEU A 52 4.03 4.25 -13.50
N PHE A 53 2.71 4.40 -13.63
CA PHE A 53 1.91 5.13 -12.64
C PHE A 53 1.96 4.48 -11.26
N LEU A 54 1.78 3.15 -11.17
CA LEU A 54 1.92 2.40 -9.93
C LEU A 54 3.29 2.62 -9.27
N SER A 55 4.36 2.42 -10.03
CA SER A 55 5.74 2.47 -9.51
C SER A 55 6.23 3.87 -9.15
N ARG A 56 5.80 4.90 -9.89
CA ARG A 56 6.30 6.27 -9.72
C ARG A 56 5.39 7.20 -8.93
N ALA A 57 4.09 6.90 -8.83
CA ALA A 57 3.14 7.74 -8.11
C ALA A 57 2.52 7.02 -6.90
N LEU A 58 1.85 5.87 -7.12
CA LEU A 58 1.11 5.21 -6.03
C LEU A 58 2.03 4.64 -4.94
N ILE A 59 3.06 3.88 -5.32
CA ILE A 59 3.99 3.32 -4.33
C ILE A 59 4.68 4.42 -3.51
N PRO A 60 5.19 5.53 -4.11
CA PRO A 60 5.75 6.64 -3.34
C PRO A 60 4.76 7.42 -2.46
N LEU A 61 3.43 7.32 -2.67
CA LEU A 61 2.44 7.95 -1.77
C LEU A 61 2.42 7.35 -0.36
N HIS A 62 3.09 6.22 -0.13
CA HIS A 62 3.31 5.65 1.19
C HIS A 62 4.40 6.40 1.97
N LYS A 63 5.22 7.24 1.32
CA LYS A 63 6.33 7.96 1.96
C LYS A 63 5.86 9.04 2.96
N PRO A 64 4.91 9.94 2.66
CA PRO A 64 4.54 11.04 3.56
C PRO A 64 4.03 10.56 4.93
N LYS A 65 4.19 11.41 5.94
CA LYS A 65 3.74 11.12 7.32
C LYS A 65 2.22 11.09 7.44
N SER A 66 1.52 11.83 6.59
CA SER A 66 0.06 11.95 6.54
C SER A 66 -0.64 10.77 5.86
N VAL A 67 0.06 9.68 5.54
CA VAL A 67 -0.52 8.52 4.82
C VAL A 67 -1.78 7.99 5.48
N GLY A 68 -1.88 8.02 6.81
CA GLY A 68 -3.04 7.53 7.53
C GLY A 68 -4.36 8.20 7.14
N ILE A 69 -4.34 9.40 6.55
CA ILE A 69 -5.54 10.12 6.11
C ILE A 69 -6.14 9.49 4.84
N TYR A 70 -5.31 8.93 3.97
CA TYR A 70 -5.72 8.42 2.65
C TYR A 70 -5.31 6.96 2.41
N HIS A 71 -4.82 6.27 3.45
CA HIS A 71 -4.24 4.92 3.35
C HIS A 71 -5.25 3.92 2.80
N GLN A 72 -6.49 3.95 3.27
CA GLN A 72 -7.52 3.01 2.85
C GLN A 72 -7.77 3.09 1.33
N GLN A 73 -7.87 4.31 0.78
CA GLN A 73 -8.07 4.51 -0.65
C GLN A 73 -6.82 4.13 -1.46
N LEU A 74 -5.63 4.33 -0.89
CA LEU A 74 -4.37 3.91 -1.50
C LEU A 74 -4.24 2.39 -1.55
N SER A 75 -4.47 1.68 -0.44
CA SER A 75 -4.46 0.21 -0.35
C SER A 75 -5.38 -0.39 -1.39
N TYR A 76 -6.62 0.11 -1.47
CA TYR A 76 -7.57 -0.32 -2.49
C TYR A 76 -7.03 -0.17 -3.92
N CYS A 77 -6.38 0.96 -4.24
CA CYS A 77 -5.78 1.15 -5.55
C CYS A 77 -4.63 0.16 -5.81
N ILE A 78 -3.78 -0.09 -4.81
CA ILE A 78 -2.64 -1.02 -4.91
C ILE A 78 -3.12 -2.45 -5.14
N VAL A 79 -4.06 -2.93 -4.32
CA VAL A 79 -4.64 -4.28 -4.44
C VAL A 79 -5.28 -4.47 -5.81
N GLN A 80 -6.06 -3.49 -6.28
CA GLN A 80 -6.66 -3.53 -7.62
C GLN A 80 -5.62 -3.67 -8.74
N PHE A 81 -4.45 -3.05 -8.60
CA PHE A 81 -3.37 -3.23 -9.58
C PHE A 81 -2.82 -4.67 -9.59
N VAL A 82 -2.68 -5.29 -8.42
CA VAL A 82 -2.18 -6.66 -8.27
C VAL A 82 -3.22 -7.67 -8.76
N GLU A 83 -4.50 -7.46 -8.47
CA GLU A 83 -5.60 -8.30 -8.98
C GLU A 83 -5.66 -8.28 -10.53
N LYS A 84 -5.36 -7.14 -11.16
CA LYS A 84 -5.33 -7.01 -12.63
C LYS A 84 -4.10 -7.65 -13.27
N ASP A 85 -2.94 -7.59 -12.61
CA ASP A 85 -1.70 -8.20 -13.09
C ASP A 85 -0.83 -8.63 -11.90
N TYR A 86 -0.96 -9.90 -11.51
CA TYR A 86 -0.28 -10.49 -10.34
C TYR A 86 1.25 -10.37 -10.39
N LYS A 87 1.85 -10.16 -11.58
CA LYS A 87 3.29 -9.95 -11.74
C LYS A 87 3.78 -8.65 -11.09
N LEU A 88 2.86 -7.73 -10.79
CA LEU A 88 3.18 -6.47 -10.12
C LEU A 88 3.35 -6.65 -8.60
N ALA A 89 2.95 -7.79 -8.03
CA ALA A 89 3.07 -8.06 -6.59
C ALA A 89 4.50 -7.86 -6.06
N ASP A 90 5.52 -8.41 -6.75
CA ASP A 90 6.92 -8.27 -6.32
C ASP A 90 7.36 -6.78 -6.28
N ALA A 91 6.94 -5.99 -7.28
CA ALA A 91 7.25 -4.58 -7.34
C ALA A 91 6.56 -3.78 -6.22
N VAL A 92 5.31 -4.10 -5.91
CA VAL A 92 4.54 -3.50 -4.81
C VAL A 92 5.18 -3.83 -3.48
N ILE A 93 5.41 -5.11 -3.19
CA ILE A 93 5.97 -5.58 -1.91
C ILE A 93 7.36 -4.95 -1.68
N ARG A 94 8.24 -4.95 -2.69
CA ARG A 94 9.55 -4.27 -2.58
C ARG A 94 9.40 -2.77 -2.37
N GLY A 95 8.40 -2.14 -2.98
CA GLY A 95 8.06 -0.74 -2.79
C GLY A 95 7.66 -0.43 -1.35
N LEU A 96 6.77 -1.23 -0.76
CA LEU A 96 6.35 -1.10 0.64
C LEU A 96 7.52 -1.33 1.59
N LEU A 97 8.31 -2.38 1.38
CA LEU A 97 9.51 -2.65 2.19
C LEU A 97 10.54 -1.52 2.11
N LYS A 98 10.66 -0.83 0.97
CA LYS A 98 11.54 0.33 0.80
C LYS A 98 11.10 1.53 1.65
N TYR A 99 9.79 1.73 1.82
CA TYR A 99 9.23 2.84 2.60
C TYR A 99 8.79 2.43 4.01
N TRP A 100 9.21 1.25 4.47
CA TRP A 100 8.76 0.69 5.74
C TRP A 100 9.01 1.66 6.90
N PRO A 101 7.99 1.97 7.72
CA PRO A 101 8.14 2.87 8.86
C PRO A 101 8.97 2.20 9.97
N VAL A 102 10.04 2.85 10.42
CA VAL A 102 10.88 2.33 11.52
C VAL A 102 10.49 2.91 12.88
N ILE A 103 9.92 4.12 12.90
CA ILE A 103 9.66 4.89 14.14
C ILE A 103 8.16 5.03 14.42
N ASN A 104 7.31 5.05 13.38
CA ASN A 104 5.88 5.29 13.51
C ASN A 104 5.11 3.97 13.52
N CYS A 105 4.73 3.52 14.71
CA CYS A 105 4.00 2.28 14.93
C CYS A 105 2.61 2.23 14.29
N GLN A 106 1.87 3.34 14.30
CA GLN A 106 0.54 3.39 13.67
C GLN A 106 0.67 3.18 12.16
N LYS A 107 1.69 3.80 11.55
CA LYS A 107 1.99 3.60 10.14
C LYS A 107 2.48 2.18 9.86
N GLU A 108 3.17 1.54 10.79
CA GLU A 108 3.60 0.14 10.66
C GLU A 108 2.41 -0.82 10.64
N VAL A 109 1.40 -0.61 11.50
CA VAL A 109 0.16 -1.39 11.49
C VAL A 109 -0.58 -1.23 10.15
N LEU A 110 -0.65 -0.01 9.61
CA LEU A 110 -1.25 0.24 8.30
C LEU A 110 -0.53 -0.53 7.17
N PHE A 111 0.81 -0.51 7.16
CA PHE A 111 1.61 -1.24 6.17
C PHE A 111 1.44 -2.76 6.29
N LEU A 112 1.33 -3.29 7.51
CA LEU A 112 1.07 -4.71 7.73
C LEU A 112 -0.31 -5.13 7.18
N GLY A 113 -1.34 -4.31 7.40
CA GLY A 113 -2.67 -4.57 6.85
C GLY A 113 -2.70 -4.53 5.32
N GLU A 114 -2.09 -3.52 4.69
CA GLU A 114 -1.99 -3.46 3.23
C GLU A 114 -1.20 -4.66 2.67
N LEU A 115 -0.11 -5.05 3.36
CA LEU A 115 0.71 -6.16 2.94
C LEU A 115 -0.06 -7.49 3.00
N GLU A 116 -0.91 -7.70 4.00
CA GLU A 116 -1.82 -8.84 4.09
C GLU A 116 -2.76 -8.89 2.87
N GLU A 117 -3.46 -7.79 2.56
CA GLU A 117 -4.37 -7.70 1.40
C GLU A 117 -3.64 -7.97 0.07
N VAL A 118 -2.42 -7.42 -0.10
CA VAL A 118 -1.60 -7.67 -1.30
C VAL A 118 -1.17 -9.13 -1.41
N LEU A 119 -0.84 -9.77 -0.28
CA LEU A 119 -0.45 -11.19 -0.25
C LEU A 119 -1.63 -12.11 -0.59
N GLU A 120 -2.85 -11.79 -0.16
CA GLU A 120 -4.06 -12.51 -0.55
C GLU A 120 -4.28 -12.49 -2.08
N ALA A 121 -3.96 -11.37 -2.74
CA ALA A 121 -4.03 -11.23 -4.20
C ALA A 121 -2.81 -11.81 -4.96
N THR A 122 -1.77 -12.28 -4.26
CA THR A 122 -0.50 -12.71 -4.87
C THR A 122 -0.48 -14.20 -5.20
N GLN A 123 0.08 -14.56 -6.36
CA GLN A 123 0.32 -15.96 -6.72
C GLN A 123 1.59 -16.54 -6.07
N PRO A 124 1.64 -17.85 -5.75
CA PRO A 124 2.80 -18.47 -5.11
C PRO A 124 4.13 -18.22 -5.84
N ALA A 125 4.12 -18.21 -7.17
CA ALA A 125 5.32 -18.00 -7.98
C ALA A 125 5.95 -16.60 -7.78
N GLU A 126 5.13 -15.56 -7.61
CA GLU A 126 5.61 -14.20 -7.35
C GLU A 126 6.00 -14.04 -5.88
N PHE A 127 5.27 -14.66 -4.95
CA PHE A 127 5.61 -14.66 -3.52
C PHE A 127 7.02 -15.20 -3.24
N GLN A 128 7.42 -16.27 -3.94
CA GLN A 128 8.77 -16.84 -3.79
C GLN A 128 9.90 -15.83 -4.09
N ARG A 129 9.65 -14.81 -4.91
CA ARG A 129 10.65 -13.79 -5.26
C ARG A 129 10.87 -12.77 -4.14
N CYS A 130 9.85 -12.51 -3.34
CA CYS A 130 9.87 -11.49 -2.29
C CYS A 130 9.82 -12.06 -0.86
N MET A 131 9.59 -13.36 -0.66
CA MET A 131 9.41 -13.96 0.67
C MET A 131 10.58 -13.68 1.64
N VAL A 132 11.83 -13.79 1.18
CA VAL A 132 13.00 -13.64 2.06
C VAL A 132 13.11 -12.22 2.63
N PRO A 133 13.12 -11.14 1.82
CA PRO A 133 13.15 -9.79 2.36
C PRO A 133 11.88 -9.44 3.15
N LEU A 134 10.73 -9.99 2.76
CA LEU A 134 9.45 -9.80 3.45
C LEU A 134 9.49 -10.35 4.88
N PHE A 135 9.79 -11.64 5.06
CA PHE A 135 9.84 -12.25 6.38
C PHE A 135 10.96 -11.71 7.25
N LYS A 136 12.08 -11.27 6.65
CA LYS A 136 13.12 -10.56 7.38
C LYS A 136 12.60 -9.25 7.98
N GLN A 137 11.76 -8.52 7.25
CA GLN A 137 11.16 -7.29 7.76
C GLN A 137 10.09 -7.59 8.81
N ILE A 138 9.18 -8.53 8.56
CA ILE A 138 8.17 -8.96 9.55
C ILE A 138 8.84 -9.41 10.85
N GLY A 139 9.91 -10.22 10.77
CA GLY A 139 10.67 -10.65 11.95
C GLY A 139 11.28 -9.48 12.73
N ARG A 140 11.66 -8.38 12.08
CA ARG A 140 12.09 -7.16 12.80
C ARG A 140 10.93 -6.45 13.49
N CYS A 141 9.77 -6.38 12.84
CA CYS A 141 8.57 -5.77 13.41
C CYS A 141 8.12 -6.51 14.68
N LEU A 142 8.08 -7.85 14.62
CA LEU A 142 7.71 -8.71 15.77
C LEU A 142 8.68 -8.58 16.96
N ASN A 143 9.96 -8.33 16.69
CA ASN A 143 10.98 -8.12 17.73
C ASN A 143 11.06 -6.66 18.22
N SER A 144 10.27 -5.75 17.67
CA SER A 144 10.18 -4.37 18.16
C SER A 144 9.53 -4.34 19.53
N ALA A 145 10.14 -3.63 20.48
CA ALA A 145 9.58 -3.42 21.82
C ALA A 145 8.15 -2.85 21.77
N HIS A 146 7.82 -2.08 20.72
CA HIS A 146 6.50 -1.52 20.51
C HIS A 146 5.44 -2.57 20.15
N PHE A 147 5.79 -3.55 19.30
CA PHE A 147 4.86 -4.62 18.92
C PHE A 147 4.59 -5.56 20.10
N GLN A 148 5.60 -5.81 20.94
CA GLN A 148 5.43 -6.55 22.19
C GLN A 148 4.50 -5.83 23.19
N CYS A 149 4.50 -4.50 23.18
CA CYS A 149 3.54 -3.71 23.97
C CYS A 149 2.13 -3.69 23.35
N LEU A 150 1.99 -3.52 22.03
CA LEU A 150 0.69 -3.52 21.34
C LEU A 150 -0.02 -4.87 21.44
N SER A 151 0.65 -5.97 21.13
CA SER A 151 0.10 -7.33 21.28
C SER A 151 -0.33 -7.64 22.73
N ARG A 152 0.41 -7.12 23.72
CA ARG A 152 0.05 -7.22 25.15
C ARG A 152 -1.15 -6.34 25.52
N PHE A 153 -1.34 -5.20 24.86
CA PHE A 153 -2.49 -4.31 25.07
C PHE A 153 -3.75 -4.80 24.34
N GLU A 154 -3.66 -5.19 23.07
CA GLU A 154 -4.78 -5.72 22.29
C GLU A 154 -5.36 -7.01 22.91
N CYS A 155 -4.52 -7.90 23.45
CA CYS A 155 -5.00 -9.09 24.15
C CYS A 155 -5.64 -8.80 25.53
N LYS A 156 -5.55 -7.55 26.04
CA LYS A 156 -6.29 -7.12 27.24
C LYS A 156 -7.62 -6.44 26.91
N SER A 157 -7.78 -5.89 25.71
CA SER A 157 -8.96 -5.09 25.33
C SER A 157 -9.87 -5.73 24.27
N ALA A 158 -9.46 -6.83 23.62
CA ALA A 158 -10.28 -7.53 22.64
C ALA A 158 -11.00 -8.76 23.25
N PRO A 159 -12.26 -9.04 22.86
CA PRO A 159 -12.85 -10.36 23.08
C PRO A 159 -12.01 -11.41 22.36
N SER A 160 -11.86 -12.57 23.01
CA SER A 160 -10.90 -13.65 22.76
C SER A 160 -10.87 -14.25 21.34
N SER A 161 -11.71 -13.80 20.41
CA SER A 161 -11.75 -14.25 19.02
C SER A 161 -10.80 -13.48 18.09
N LEU A 162 -10.46 -12.21 18.37
CA LEU A 162 -9.57 -11.41 17.48
C LEU A 162 -8.07 -11.59 17.75
N CYS A 163 -7.68 -12.04 18.96
CA CYS A 163 -6.26 -12.21 19.30
C CYS A 163 -5.57 -13.35 18.50
N ARG A 164 -6.31 -14.12 17.70
CA ARG A 164 -5.75 -15.19 16.86
C ARG A 164 -5.26 -14.70 15.50
N SER A 165 -5.73 -13.57 14.99
CA SER A 165 -5.38 -13.14 13.63
C SER A 165 -4.03 -12.41 13.53
N VAL A 166 -3.49 -11.91 14.65
CA VAL A 166 -2.22 -11.15 14.69
C VAL A 166 -1.02 -12.05 15.06
N CYS A 167 -1.26 -13.33 15.37
CA CYS A 167 -0.23 -14.30 15.77
C CYS A 167 -0.08 -15.48 14.78
N TRP A 168 -0.55 -15.36 13.54
CA TRP A 168 -0.37 -16.37 12.50
C TRP A 168 0.17 -15.75 11.22
#